data_AF-A0A510TD48-F1
#
_entry.id   AF-A0A510TD48-F1
#
_cell.length_a   1.000
_cell.length_b   1.000
_cell.length_c   1.000
_cell.angle_alpha   90.00
_cell.angle_beta   90.00
_cell.angle_gamma   90.00
#
_symmetry.space_group_name_H-M   'P 1'
#
loop_
_entity.id
_entity.type
_entity.pdbx_description
1 polymer ?
#
loop_
_entity_poly.entity_id
_entity_poly.type
_entity_poly.pdbx_seq_one_letter_code
_entity_poly.pdbx_strand_id
1 'polypeptide(L)' 'MAKVTVSLDAQLVVEVMVLAGVGSPQDAVELVVRDYIERGHRTEARVAEREETLRDVDARPPDPEG' A
#
# COMPACT_ATOMS: atom_id res chain seq x y z
N MET A 1 -2.74 22.02 8.76
CA MET A 1 -2.72 20.99 7.70
C MET A 1 -3.23 21.63 6.42
N ALA A 2 -2.59 21.39 5.26
CA ALA A 2 -3.12 21.89 3.99
C ALA A 2 -4.48 21.20 3.70
N LYS A 3 -5.48 21.98 3.30
CA LYS A 3 -6.82 21.44 2.99
C LYS A 3 -6.90 21.16 1.50
N VAL A 4 -7.22 19.92 1.14
CA VAL A 4 -7.50 19.51 -0.23
C VAL A 4 -8.99 19.21 -0.34
N THR A 5 -9.64 19.70 -1.39
CA THR A 5 -11.06 19.45 -1.67
C THR A 5 -11.16 18.49 -2.85
N VAL A 6 -11.86 17.37 -2.66
CA VAL A 6 -12.14 16.38 -3.70
C VAL A 6 -13.63 16.03 -3.64
N SER A 7 -14.28 15.96 -4.80
CA SER A 7 -15.66 15.50 -4.91
C SER A 7 -15.68 13.97 -5.05
N LEU A 8 -16.51 13.30 -4.27
CA LEU A 8 -16.71 11.86 -4.30
C LEU A 8 -18.19 11.54 -4.44
N ASP A 9 -18.49 10.39 -5.03
CA ASP A 9 -19.84 9.86 -5.07
C ASP A 9 -20.31 9.51 -3.64
N ALA A 10 -21.52 9.92 -3.29
CA ALA A 10 -22.05 9.74 -1.94
C ALA A 10 -22.28 8.25 -1.61
N GLN A 11 -22.74 7.45 -2.57
CA GLN A 11 -22.97 6.02 -2.37
C GLN A 11 -21.64 5.31 -2.10
N LEU A 12 -20.59 5.65 -2.86
CA LEU A 12 -19.25 5.10 -2.63
C LEU A 12 -18.77 5.38 -1.20
N VAL A 13 -18.92 6.62 -0.72
CA VAL A 13 -18.47 6.98 0.64
C VAL A 13 -19.29 6.24 1.70
N VAL A 14 -20.60 6.09 1.49
CA VAL A 14 -21.47 5.32 2.40
C VAL A 14 -21.07 3.85 2.46
N GLU A 15 -20.79 3.22 1.32
CA GLU A 15 -20.33 1.83 1.28
C GLU A 15 -19.04 1.62 2.09
N VAL A 16 -18.08 2.54 1.95
CA VAL A 16 -16.83 2.52 2.74
C VAL A 16 -17.11 2.75 4.22
N MET A 17 -17.97 3.71 4.57
CA MET A 17 -18.36 3.97 5.95
C MET A 17 -18.96 2.73 6.63
N VAL A 18 -19.85 2.01 5.92
CA VAL A 18 -20.44 0.75 6.40
C VAL A 18 -19.37 -0.31 6.58
N LEU A 19 -18.49 -0.50 5.59
CA LEU A 19 -17.43 -1.50 5.63
C LEU A 19 -16.43 -1.23 6.77
N ALA A 20 -16.09 0.03 7.01
CA ALA A 20 -15.13 0.44 8.04
C ALA A 20 -15.77 0.65 9.43
N GLY A 21 -17.11 0.64 9.53
CA GLY A 21 -17.83 0.87 10.78
C GLY A 21 -17.69 2.29 11.33
N VAL A 22 -17.54 3.30 10.45
CA VAL A 22 -17.36 4.71 10.84
C VAL A 22 -18.56 5.58 10.46
N GLY A 23 -18.84 6.61 11.26
CA GLY A 23 -19.96 7.54 11.06
C GLY A 23 -19.63 8.82 10.30
N SER A 24 -18.39 8.99 9.85
CA SER A 24 -17.89 10.21 9.20
C SER A 24 -17.34 9.91 7.80
N PRO A 25 -17.80 10.62 6.76
CA PRO A 25 -17.22 10.59 5.42
C PRO A 25 -15.71 10.88 5.41
N GLN A 26 -15.27 11.80 6.26
CA GLN A 26 -13.86 12.17 6.35
C GLN A 26 -13.03 11.01 6.90
N ASP A 27 -13.50 10.37 7.96
CA ASP A 27 -12.79 9.26 8.60
C ASP A 27 -12.71 8.06 7.66
N ALA A 28 -13.80 7.78 6.93
CA ALA A 28 -13.84 6.75 5.90
C ALA A 28 -12.76 6.97 4.82
N VAL A 29 -12.65 8.20 4.30
CA VAL A 29 -11.62 8.54 3.31
C VAL A 29 -10.22 8.43 3.92
N GLU A 30 -10.02 8.91 5.14
CA GLU A 30 -8.70 8.87 5.79
C GLU A 30 -8.22 7.44 6.03
N LEU A 31 -9.11 6.54 6.46
CA LEU A 31 -8.81 5.12 6.62
C LEU A 31 -8.40 4.47 5.30
N VAL A 32 -9.14 4.74 4.22
CA VAL A 32 -8.83 4.18 2.89
C VAL A 32 -7.49 4.69 2.36
N VAL A 33 -7.22 5.99 2.48
CA VAL A 33 -5.96 6.59 2.01
C VAL A 33 -4.78 6.03 2.80
N ARG A 34 -4.92 5.88 4.12
CA ARG A 34 -3.87 5.30 4.97
C ARG A 34 -3.59 3.86 4.60
N ASP A 35 -4.64 3.04 4.46
CA ASP A 35 -4.50 1.65 4.04
C ASP A 35 -3.91 1.52 2.62
N TYR A 36 -4.24 2.43 1.69
CA TYR A 36 -3.62 2.47 0.37
C TYR A 36 -2.10 2.72 0.45
N ILE A 37 -1.67 3.67 1.28
CA ILE A 37 -0.24 3.97 1.49
C ILE A 37 0.47 2.78 2.13
N GLU A 38 -0.11 2.18 3.18
CA GLU A 38 0.46 1.02 3.84
C GLU A 38 0.55 -0.19 2.90
N ARG A 39 -0.46 -0.40 2.05
CA ARG A 39 -0.42 -1.40 0.97
C ARG A 39 0.68 -1.11 -0.04
N GLY A 40 0.87 0.15 -0.40
CA GLY A 40 1.97 0.60 -1.27
C GLY A 40 3.33 0.24 -0.68
N HIS A 41 3.61 0.69 0.54
CA HIS A 41 4.86 0.36 1.24
C HIS A 41 5.09 -1.14 1.38
N ARG A 42 4.05 -1.91 1.70
CA ARG A 42 4.15 -3.39 1.78
C ARG A 42 4.49 -4.02 0.44
N THR A 43 4.00 -3.44 -0.66
CA THR A 43 4.28 -3.92 -2.02
C THR A 43 5.71 -3.59 -2.42
N GLU A 44 6.15 -2.36 -2.18
CA GLU A 44 7.53 -1.91 -2.41
C GLU A 44 8.53 -2.73 -1.61
N ALA A 45 8.26 -2.97 -0.33
CA ALA A 45 9.13 -3.79 0.52
C ALA A 45 9.31 -5.21 -0.03
N ARG A 46 8.22 -5.85 -0.51
CA ARG A 46 8.29 -7.20 -1.10
C ARG A 46 9.04 -7.22 -2.43
N VAL A 47 8.89 -6.17 -3.24
CA VAL A 47 9.63 -6.07 -4.51
C VAL A 47 11.11 -5.84 -4.22
N ALA A 48 11.45 -4.94 -3.29
CA ALA A 48 12.81 -4.65 -2.89
C ALA A 48 13.52 -5.89 -2.30
N GLU A 49 12.87 -6.63 -1.41
CA GLU A 49 13.38 -7.89 -0.84
C GLU A 49 13.66 -8.94 -1.94
N ARG A 50 12.76 -9.04 -2.92
CA ARG A 50 12.95 -9.95 -4.06
C ARG A 50 14.11 -9.50 -4.97
N GLU A 51 14.24 -8.20 -5.23
CA GLU A 51 15.36 -7.66 -6.00
C GLU A 51 16.71 -7.80 -5.27
N GLU A 52 16.73 -7.67 -3.94
CA GLU A 52 17.89 -7.94 -3.10
C GLU A 52 18.27 -9.43 -3.14
N THR A 53 17.29 -10.33 -2.98
CA THR A 53 17.52 -11.77 -3.11
C THR A 53 18.10 -12.15 -4.48
N LEU A 54 17.61 -11.52 -5.56
CA LEU A 54 18.13 -11.75 -6.91
C LEU A 54 19.57 -11.23 -7.06
N ARG A 55 19.89 -10.06 -6.50
CA ARG A 55 21.26 -9.52 -6.48
C ARG A 55 22.21 -10.40 -5.67
N ASP A 56 21.78 -10.95 -4.54
CA ASP A 56 22.59 -11.86 -3.72
C ASP A 56 22.87 -13.19 -4.43
N VAL A 57 21.89 -13.71 -5.19
CA VAL A 57 22.08 -14.91 -6.02
C VAL A 57 23.07 -14.64 -7.15
N ASP A 58 23.00 -13.48 -7.81
CA ASP A 58 23.92 -13.07 -8.88
C ASP A 58 25.34 -12.77 -8.36
N ALA A 59 25.47 -12.33 -7.11
CA ALA A 59 26.74 -12.03 -6.46
C ALA A 59 27.45 -13.28 -5.90
N ARG A 60 26.79 -14.44 -5.86
CA ARG A 60 27.40 -15.68 -5.38
C ARG A 60 28.41 -16.19 -6.44
N PRO A 61 29.68 -16.42 -6.08
CA PRO A 61 30.65 -17.00 -7.01
C PRO A 61 30.13 -18.34 -7.53
N PRO A 62 30.33 -18.67 -8.81
CA PRO A 62 29.95 -19.98 -9.33
C PRO A 62 30.64 -21.07 -8.50
N ASP A 63 29.89 -22.14 -8.19
CA ASP A 63 30.46 -23.30 -7.51
C ASP A 63 31.64 -23.82 -8.33
N PRO A 64 32.80 -24.13 -7.71
CA PRO A 64 33.94 -24.63 -8.44
C PRO A 64 33.56 -25.96 -9.10
N GLU A 65 33.48 -25.95 -10.43
CA GLU A 65 33.27 -27.14 -11.25
C GLU A 65 34.43 -28.11 -10.97
N GLY A 66 34.08 -29.31 -10.50
CA GLY A 66 35.01 -30.41 -10.24
C GLY A 66 35.21 -31.32 -11.45
#